data_AF-A0A959SGD3-F1
#
_entry.id   AF-A0A959SGD3-F1
#
_cell.length_a   1.000
_cell.length_b   1.000
_cell.length_c   1.000
_cell.angle_alpha   90.00
_cell.angle_beta   90.00
_cell.angle_gamma   90.00
#
_symmetry.space_group_name_H-M   'P 1'
#
loop_
_entity.id
_entity.type
_entity.pdbx_description
1 polymer ?
#
loop_
_entity_poly.entity_id
_entity_poly.type
_entity_poly.pdbx_seq_one_letter_code
_entity_poly.pdbx_strand_id
1 'polypeptide(L)'
;MTILHPITDLLFDLFPEANGERKALVDAMRRFYTTGGVEPNVTVQDDMVQVVLDVESAKEEQRTYQKAVADCEAGEYAKARTLLEDLITRRPAHSEYHRLLGQVVAELGEPEAAIDHLIDALRWDPKNTHALIMMGNLQAKHRADIDTAMRYYEAALAVDPKDHLAANNIAAQFLQLGQWDKAEDWFEKAISIRPDYPNSHHGAAIVAERKGDLDSALFAATEALRNNPKQDELYRQSLALARHAAHELVGRDLGRTVVRRLSEELHQSSGRPVRSVADDSIPTAARLEVAEVYHRPDHVVRYKPGYPCVEHL
;
A
#
# COMPACT_ATOMS: atom_id res chain seq x y z
N MET A 1 7.99 0.85 -36.08
CA MET A 1 6.70 0.74 -36.80
C MET A 1 6.47 2.05 -37.55
N THR A 2 6.09 1.99 -38.82
CA THR A 2 5.79 3.18 -39.62
C THR A 2 4.34 3.08 -40.08
N ILE A 3 3.55 4.11 -39.79
CA ILE A 3 2.15 4.24 -40.24
C ILE A 3 2.07 5.44 -41.16
N LEU A 4 1.36 5.31 -42.28
CA LEU A 4 1.16 6.37 -43.26
C LEU A 4 -0.32 6.67 -43.37
N HIS A 5 -0.70 7.94 -43.24
CA HIS A 5 -2.07 8.42 -43.37
C HIS A 5 -2.18 9.45 -44.50
N PRO A 6 -3.09 9.28 -45.47
CA PRO A 6 -3.38 10.35 -46.43
C PRO A 6 -4.14 11.49 -45.76
N ILE A 7 -3.76 12.73 -46.05
CA ILE A 7 -4.44 13.93 -45.56
C ILE A 7 -5.76 14.06 -46.32
N THR A 8 -6.83 13.65 -45.66
CA THR A 8 -8.20 13.62 -46.19
C THR A 8 -9.15 14.17 -45.13
N ASP A 9 -10.38 14.53 -45.54
CA ASP A 9 -11.42 14.96 -44.61
C ASP A 9 -11.66 13.90 -43.52
N LEU A 10 -11.59 12.61 -43.88
CA LEU A 10 -11.68 11.49 -42.93
C LEU A 10 -10.60 11.53 -41.84
N LEU A 11 -9.38 11.95 -42.18
CA LEU A 11 -8.30 12.04 -41.18
C LEU A 11 -8.60 13.16 -40.17
N PHE A 12 -9.20 14.27 -40.62
CA PHE A 12 -9.65 15.33 -39.72
C PHE A 12 -10.89 14.92 -38.92
N ASP A 13 -11.76 14.06 -39.45
CA ASP A 13 -12.87 13.46 -38.69
C ASP A 13 -12.38 12.55 -37.55
N LEU A 14 -11.25 11.85 -37.74
CA LEU A 14 -10.62 11.01 -36.71
C LEU A 14 -9.89 11.84 -35.63
N PHE A 15 -9.48 13.06 -35.96
CA PHE A 15 -8.77 13.99 -35.06
C PHE A 15 -9.45 15.37 -35.08
N PRO A 16 -10.70 15.48 -34.59
CA PRO A 16 -11.49 16.70 -34.70
C PRO A 16 -10.85 17.90 -33.99
N GLU A 17 -10.06 17.66 -32.94
CA GLU A 17 -9.28 18.68 -32.24
C GLU A 17 -8.25 19.41 -33.12
N ALA A 18 -7.94 18.86 -34.30
CA ALA A 18 -7.05 19.50 -35.26
C ALA A 18 -7.70 20.70 -35.98
N ASN A 19 -9.04 20.79 -36.03
CA ASN A 19 -9.79 21.89 -36.67
C ASN A 19 -9.32 22.23 -38.10
N GLY A 20 -8.94 21.22 -38.89
CA GLY A 20 -8.42 21.42 -40.26
C GLY A 20 -6.96 21.93 -40.33
N GLU A 21 -6.32 22.20 -39.20
CA GLU A 21 -4.94 22.69 -39.15
C GLU A 21 -3.95 21.52 -39.12
N ARG A 22 -3.05 21.47 -40.12
CA ARG A 22 -2.03 20.41 -40.23
C ARG A 22 -1.11 20.31 -39.00
N LYS A 23 -0.80 21.45 -38.36
CA LYS A 23 0.04 21.47 -37.14
C LYS A 23 -0.69 20.84 -35.96
N ALA A 24 -1.95 21.21 -35.74
CA ALA A 24 -2.77 20.65 -34.67
C ALA A 24 -3.04 19.15 -34.90
N LEU A 25 -3.16 18.72 -36.16
CA LEU A 25 -3.25 17.31 -36.54
C LEU A 25 -1.98 16.53 -36.13
N VAL A 26 -0.78 17.08 -36.38
CA VAL A 26 0.49 16.48 -35.95
C VAL A 26 0.52 16.31 -34.43
N ASP A 27 0.12 17.34 -33.67
CA ASP A 27 0.11 17.29 -32.20
C ASP A 27 -0.93 16.31 -31.65
N ALA A 28 -2.09 16.19 -32.30
CA ALA A 28 -3.14 15.24 -31.96
C ALA A 28 -2.69 13.79 -32.23
N MET A 29 -2.16 13.53 -33.43
CA MET A 29 -1.66 12.21 -33.81
C MET A 29 -0.47 11.79 -32.96
N ARG A 30 0.44 12.72 -32.62
CA ARG A 30 1.55 12.44 -31.70
C ARG A 30 1.01 11.95 -30.36
N ARG A 31 0.02 12.64 -29.78
CA ARG A 31 -0.63 12.23 -28.53
C ARG A 31 -1.32 10.88 -28.63
N PHE A 32 -2.07 10.65 -29.71
CA PHE A 32 -2.83 9.40 -29.92
C PHE A 32 -1.92 8.17 -30.07
N TYR A 33 -0.82 8.31 -30.80
CA TYR A 33 0.11 7.21 -31.07
C TYR A 33 1.21 7.06 -30.02
N THR A 34 1.24 7.90 -28.99
CA THR A 34 2.15 7.71 -27.85
C THR A 34 1.77 6.46 -27.08
N THR A 35 2.69 5.50 -26.98
CA THR A 35 2.50 4.26 -26.23
C THR A 35 3.61 4.09 -25.21
N GLY A 36 3.26 3.88 -23.93
CA GLY A 36 4.25 3.66 -22.86
C GLY A 36 5.29 4.78 -22.75
N GLY A 37 4.89 6.05 -22.93
CA GLY A 37 5.79 7.20 -22.89
C GLY A 37 6.63 7.43 -24.15
N VAL A 38 6.55 6.55 -25.15
CA VAL A 38 7.27 6.72 -26.41
C VAL A 38 6.45 7.53 -27.40
N GLU A 39 6.83 8.80 -27.55
CA GLU A 39 6.28 9.66 -28.59
C GLU A 39 6.74 9.21 -29.99
N PRO A 40 5.82 9.12 -30.96
CA PRO A 40 6.18 8.90 -32.35
C PRO A 40 6.76 10.18 -32.95
N ASN A 41 7.66 10.01 -33.92
CA ASN A 41 8.00 11.08 -34.83
C ASN A 41 6.87 11.19 -35.88
N VAL A 42 6.12 12.29 -35.83
CA VAL A 42 5.05 12.58 -36.77
C VAL A 42 5.51 13.66 -37.72
N THR A 43 5.63 13.33 -39.00
CA THR A 43 6.07 14.24 -40.06
C THR A 43 5.01 14.34 -41.14
N VAL A 44 4.89 15.52 -41.75
CA VAL A 44 4.01 15.74 -42.90
C VAL A 44 4.87 15.89 -44.14
N GLN A 45 4.59 15.08 -45.16
CA GLN A 45 5.23 15.16 -46.47
C GLN A 45 4.13 15.17 -47.53
N ASP A 46 4.04 16.25 -48.30
CA ASP A 46 3.02 16.50 -49.32
C ASP A 46 1.58 16.32 -48.77
N ASP A 47 0.86 15.31 -49.25
CA ASP A 47 -0.50 14.95 -48.83
C ASP A 47 -0.54 13.72 -47.91
N MET A 48 0.58 13.39 -47.25
CA MET A 48 0.72 12.27 -46.33
C MET A 48 1.24 12.72 -44.96
N VAL A 49 0.71 12.10 -43.90
CA VAL A 49 1.28 12.12 -42.56
C VAL A 49 1.97 10.79 -42.31
N GLN A 50 3.25 10.83 -41.96
CA GLN A 50 4.03 9.67 -41.54
C GLN A 50 4.19 9.68 -40.03
N VAL A 51 3.83 8.58 -39.39
CA VAL A 51 4.01 8.33 -37.97
C VAL A 51 5.04 7.23 -37.82
N VAL A 52 6.23 7.57 -37.30
CA VAL A 52 7.30 6.61 -37.01
C VAL A 52 7.36 6.40 -35.51
N LEU A 53 7.02 5.20 -35.06
CA LEU A 53 7.09 4.79 -33.66
C LEU A 53 8.24 3.79 -33.49
N ASP A 54 9.21 4.10 -32.61
CA ASP A 54 10.27 3.17 -32.27
C ASP A 54 9.81 2.18 -31.19
N VAL A 55 9.13 1.13 -31.67
CA VAL A 55 8.53 0.10 -30.83
C VAL A 55 9.59 -0.73 -30.08
N GLU A 56 10.77 -0.93 -30.66
CA GLU A 56 11.80 -1.75 -30.02
C GLU A 56 12.46 -0.98 -28.88
N SER A 57 12.75 0.31 -29.06
CA SER A 57 13.20 1.17 -27.97
C SER A 57 12.15 1.27 -26.85
N ALA A 58 10.86 1.35 -27.19
CA ALA A 58 9.77 1.35 -26.19
C ALA A 58 9.74 0.07 -25.35
N LYS A 59 9.89 -1.09 -25.99
CA LYS A 59 9.93 -2.39 -25.30
C LYS A 59 11.16 -2.51 -24.41
N GLU A 60 12.32 -2.05 -24.87
CA GLU A 60 13.56 -2.12 -24.11
C GLU A 60 13.52 -1.20 -22.89
N GLU A 61 12.98 0.01 -23.05
CA GLU A 61 12.72 0.94 -21.95
C GLU A 61 11.80 0.31 -20.89
N GLN A 62 10.70 -0.31 -21.31
CA GLN A 62 9.78 -1.01 -20.42
C GLN A 62 10.45 -2.18 -19.68
N ARG A 63 11.31 -2.95 -20.35
CA ARG A 63 12.08 -4.03 -19.72
C ARG A 63 13.07 -3.50 -18.69
N THR A 64 13.74 -2.40 -19.01
CA THR A 64 14.67 -1.73 -18.10
C THR A 64 13.95 -1.24 -16.85
N TYR A 65 12.77 -0.63 -17.02
CA TYR A 65 11.93 -0.21 -15.90
C TYR A 65 11.46 -1.39 -15.04
N GLN A 66 10.96 -2.47 -15.65
CA GLN A 66 10.55 -3.68 -14.91
C GLN A 66 11.72 -4.30 -14.15
N LYS A 67 12.92 -4.28 -14.73
CA LYS A 67 14.13 -4.73 -14.04
C LYS A 67 14.47 -3.82 -12.86
N ALA A 68 14.37 -2.50 -13.00
CA ALA A 68 14.58 -1.56 -11.90
C ALA A 68 13.60 -1.80 -10.74
N VAL A 69 12.32 -2.08 -11.04
CA VAL A 69 11.31 -2.47 -10.04
C VAL A 69 11.70 -3.76 -9.33
N ALA A 70 12.09 -4.80 -10.07
CA ALA A 70 12.52 -6.07 -9.50
C ALA A 70 13.78 -5.92 -8.62
N ASP A 71 14.74 -5.09 -9.05
CA ASP A 71 15.93 -4.77 -8.25
C ASP A 71 15.53 -4.03 -6.94
N CYS A 72 14.52 -3.15 -6.97
CA CYS A 72 13.99 -2.54 -5.74
C CYS A 72 13.35 -3.57 -4.80
N GLU A 73 12.53 -4.49 -5.33
CA GLU A 73 11.91 -5.55 -4.54
C GLU A 73 12.93 -6.51 -3.92
N ALA A 74 14.08 -6.69 -4.59
CA ALA A 74 15.20 -7.48 -4.10
C ALA A 74 16.11 -6.72 -3.12
N GLY A 75 15.88 -5.42 -2.89
CA GLY A 75 16.74 -4.55 -2.07
C GLY A 75 18.06 -4.15 -2.75
N GLU A 76 18.19 -4.39 -4.05
CA GLU A 76 19.36 -4.10 -4.87
C GLU A 76 19.34 -2.63 -5.37
N TYR A 77 19.19 -1.69 -4.43
CA TYR A 77 18.93 -0.28 -4.71
C TYR A 77 20.00 0.41 -5.57
N ALA A 78 21.27 0.02 -5.43
CA ALA A 78 22.33 0.58 -6.27
C ALA A 78 22.19 0.21 -7.76
N LYS A 79 21.71 -1.00 -8.06
CA LYS A 79 21.43 -1.43 -9.44
C LYS A 79 20.21 -0.71 -9.99
N ALA A 80 19.14 -0.65 -9.21
CA ALA A 80 17.92 0.07 -9.56
C ALA A 80 18.20 1.55 -9.86
N ARG A 81 19.02 2.22 -9.04
CA ARG A 81 19.45 3.61 -9.23
C ARG A 81 20.07 3.82 -10.62
N THR A 82 21.04 2.99 -10.98
CA THR A 82 21.75 3.11 -12.28
C THR A 82 20.78 2.99 -13.46
N LEU A 83 19.84 2.04 -13.39
CA LEU A 83 18.84 1.85 -14.44
C LEU A 83 17.86 3.03 -14.53
N LEU A 84 17.48 3.61 -13.39
CA LEU A 84 16.56 4.74 -13.32
C LEU A 84 17.20 6.05 -13.78
N GLU A 85 18.47 6.28 -13.47
CA GLU A 85 19.23 7.43 -13.97
C GLU A 85 19.36 7.41 -15.51
N ASP A 86 19.58 6.23 -16.10
CA ASP A 86 19.56 6.05 -17.56
C ASP A 86 18.16 6.31 -18.15
N LEU A 87 17.12 5.75 -17.53
CA LEU A 87 15.73 5.97 -17.94
C LEU A 87 15.36 7.46 -17.91
N ILE A 88 15.74 8.18 -16.85
CA ILE A 88 15.49 9.62 -16.70
C ILE A 88 16.29 10.44 -17.71
N THR A 89 17.53 10.04 -18.01
CA THR A 89 18.34 10.70 -19.05
C THR A 89 17.66 10.65 -20.41
N ARG A 90 17.03 9.51 -20.73
CA ARG A 90 16.28 9.33 -21.98
C ARG A 90 14.90 9.98 -21.95
N ARG A 91 14.22 9.97 -20.79
CA ARG A 91 12.86 10.46 -20.58
C ARG A 91 12.75 11.29 -19.29
N PRO A 92 13.24 12.54 -19.29
CA PRO A 92 13.28 13.36 -18.08
C PRO A 92 11.88 13.76 -17.58
N ALA A 93 10.85 13.66 -18.42
CA ALA A 93 9.47 14.03 -18.10
C ALA A 93 8.60 12.88 -17.57
N HIS A 94 9.16 11.70 -17.32
CA HIS A 94 8.38 10.54 -16.87
C HIS A 94 8.27 10.50 -15.34
N SER A 95 7.08 10.82 -14.81
CA SER A 95 6.83 10.93 -13.36
C SER A 95 7.25 9.69 -12.56
N GLU A 96 6.86 8.49 -13.02
CA GLU A 96 7.15 7.24 -12.28
C GLU A 96 8.64 6.91 -12.18
N TYR A 97 9.49 7.39 -13.11
CA TYR A 97 10.93 7.12 -13.03
C TYR A 97 11.54 7.94 -11.91
N HIS A 98 11.17 9.22 -11.83
CA HIS A 98 11.54 10.09 -10.73
C HIS A 98 10.96 9.59 -9.40
N ARG A 99 9.71 9.15 -9.37
CA ARG A 99 9.10 8.60 -8.15
C ARG A 99 9.87 7.38 -7.65
N LEU A 100 10.15 6.41 -8.53
CA LEU A 100 10.86 5.20 -8.15
C LEU A 100 12.32 5.50 -7.79
N LEU A 101 12.98 6.45 -8.47
CA LEU A 101 14.32 6.88 -8.07
C LEU A 101 14.31 7.56 -6.70
N GLY A 102 13.30 8.41 -6.42
CA GLY A 102 13.08 9.00 -5.12
C GLY A 102 12.96 7.94 -4.01
N GLN A 103 12.28 6.83 -4.28
CA GLN A 103 12.22 5.69 -3.36
C GLN A 103 13.60 5.06 -3.15
N VAL A 104 14.29 4.76 -4.24
CA VAL A 104 15.61 4.12 -4.21
C VAL A 104 16.62 4.94 -3.42
N VAL A 105 16.70 6.27 -3.64
CA VAL A 105 17.68 7.10 -2.94
C VAL A 105 17.30 7.32 -1.47
N ALA A 106 16.00 7.30 -1.11
CA ALA A 106 15.58 7.32 0.29
C ALA A 106 16.05 6.06 1.03
N GLU A 107 15.90 4.88 0.42
CA GLU A 107 16.37 3.60 0.96
C GLU A 107 17.91 3.52 1.05
N LEU A 108 18.63 4.26 0.20
CA LEU A 108 20.07 4.43 0.27
C LEU A 108 20.53 5.44 1.35
N GLY A 109 19.58 6.06 2.08
CA GLY A 109 19.89 7.02 3.13
C GLY A 109 20.12 8.45 2.64
N GLU A 110 19.62 8.79 1.45
CA GLU A 110 19.73 10.12 0.83
C GLU A 110 18.35 10.82 0.76
N PRO A 111 17.73 11.19 1.90
CA PRO A 111 16.35 11.67 1.94
C PRO A 111 16.13 13.03 1.26
N GLU A 112 17.14 13.90 1.23
CA GLU A 112 17.02 15.19 0.53
C GLU A 112 17.01 15.00 -0.99
N ALA A 113 17.85 14.11 -1.52
CA ALA A 113 17.81 13.72 -2.93
C ALA A 113 16.47 13.05 -3.29
N ALA A 114 15.91 12.27 -2.36
CA ALA A 114 14.59 11.67 -2.54
C ALA A 114 13.49 12.74 -2.72
N ILE A 115 13.53 13.79 -1.91
CA ILE A 115 12.62 14.93 -2.02
C ILE A 115 12.75 15.62 -3.38
N ASP A 116 13.98 15.86 -3.85
CA ASP A 116 14.21 16.51 -5.16
C ASP A 116 13.61 15.69 -6.32
N HIS A 117 13.83 14.36 -6.32
CA HIS A 117 13.23 13.49 -7.32
C HIS A 117 11.70 13.43 -7.21
N LEU A 118 11.14 13.43 -6.00
CA LEU A 118 9.69 13.45 -5.84
C LEU A 118 9.06 14.80 -6.26
N ILE A 119 9.79 15.91 -6.11
CA ILE A 119 9.40 17.21 -6.68
C ILE A 119 9.33 17.11 -8.21
N ASP A 120 10.33 16.49 -8.85
CA ASP A 120 10.30 16.26 -10.29
C ASP A 120 9.16 15.30 -10.68
N ALA A 121 8.92 14.23 -9.93
CA ALA A 121 7.79 13.31 -10.17
C ALA A 121 6.45 14.07 -10.17
N LEU A 122 6.22 14.93 -9.18
CA LEU A 122 5.02 15.74 -9.04
C LEU A 122 4.96 16.92 -10.02
N ARG A 123 6.10 17.41 -10.51
CA ARG A 123 6.14 18.38 -11.61
C ARG A 123 5.56 17.80 -12.89
N TRP A 124 5.89 16.53 -13.18
CA TRP A 124 5.46 15.85 -14.40
C TRP A 124 4.08 15.22 -14.28
N ASP A 125 3.71 14.73 -13.10
CA ASP A 125 2.34 14.31 -12.78
C ASP A 125 1.96 14.70 -11.35
N PRO A 126 1.25 15.83 -11.17
CA PRO A 126 0.76 16.27 -9.87
C PRO A 126 -0.23 15.32 -9.20
N LYS A 127 -0.79 14.36 -9.95
CA LYS A 127 -1.74 13.35 -9.47
C LYS A 127 -1.08 12.01 -9.17
N ASN A 128 0.24 11.92 -9.19
CA ASN A 128 0.95 10.72 -8.79
C ASN A 128 0.76 10.46 -7.30
N THR A 129 -0.23 9.64 -6.94
CA THR A 129 -0.62 9.35 -5.55
C THR A 129 0.52 8.72 -4.76
N HIS A 130 1.32 7.84 -5.38
CA HIS A 130 2.47 7.25 -4.72
C HIS A 130 3.56 8.29 -4.42
N ALA A 131 3.83 9.23 -5.33
CA ALA A 131 4.76 10.33 -5.09
C ALA A 131 4.26 11.26 -3.95
N LEU A 132 2.96 11.56 -3.92
CA LEU A 132 2.34 12.35 -2.85
C LEU A 132 2.50 11.67 -1.49
N ILE A 133 2.18 10.37 -1.40
CA ILE A 133 2.35 9.59 -0.15
C ILE A 133 3.81 9.56 0.28
N MET A 134 4.73 9.34 -0.64
CA MET A 134 6.16 9.32 -0.34
C MET A 134 6.66 10.68 0.14
N MET A 135 6.24 11.77 -0.48
CA MET A 135 6.53 13.12 0.00
C MET A 135 6.02 13.31 1.42
N GLY A 136 4.77 12.96 1.70
CA GLY A 136 4.21 13.04 3.05
C GLY A 136 5.03 12.24 4.07
N ASN A 137 5.44 11.02 3.71
CA ASN A 137 6.26 10.17 4.57
C ASN A 137 7.62 10.80 4.88
N LEU A 138 8.28 11.40 3.88
CA LEU A 138 9.59 12.02 4.08
C LEU A 138 9.48 13.29 4.94
N GLN A 139 8.45 14.11 4.73
CA GLN A 139 8.21 15.31 5.55
C GLN A 139 7.97 14.93 7.02
N ALA A 140 7.12 13.92 7.28
CA ALA A 140 6.83 13.44 8.62
C ALA A 140 8.07 12.82 9.30
N LYS A 141 8.80 11.93 8.61
CA LYS A 141 9.87 11.14 9.23
C LYS A 141 11.22 11.85 9.27
N HIS A 142 11.61 12.56 8.22
CA HIS A 142 12.94 13.17 8.14
C HIS A 142 12.97 14.62 8.57
N ARG A 143 11.89 15.38 8.30
CA ARG A 143 11.81 16.80 8.68
C ARG A 143 10.97 17.06 9.92
N ALA A 144 10.29 16.04 10.45
CA ALA A 144 9.31 16.17 11.53
C ALA A 144 8.21 17.23 11.23
N ASP A 145 7.95 17.48 9.95
CA ASP A 145 6.96 18.46 9.48
C ASP A 145 5.62 17.76 9.20
N ILE A 146 4.84 17.61 10.28
CA ILE A 146 3.55 16.92 10.24
C ILE A 146 2.52 17.71 9.43
N ASP A 147 2.55 19.04 9.46
CA ASP A 147 1.58 19.87 8.72
C ASP A 147 1.75 19.68 7.21
N THR A 148 2.99 19.78 6.72
CA THR A 148 3.28 19.53 5.31
C THR A 148 2.98 18.07 4.94
N ALA A 149 3.26 17.10 5.82
CA ALA A 149 2.93 15.71 5.57
C ALA A 149 1.43 15.48 5.39
N MET A 150 0.61 16.05 6.27
CA MET A 150 -0.86 15.99 6.21
C MET A 150 -1.39 16.53 4.89
N ARG A 151 -0.87 17.67 4.42
CA ARG A 151 -1.28 18.27 3.14
C ARG A 151 -1.00 17.35 1.94
N TYR A 152 0.13 16.62 1.95
CA TYR A 152 0.43 15.65 0.90
C TYR A 152 -0.48 14.41 0.95
N TYR A 153 -0.79 13.89 2.14
CA TYR A 153 -1.74 12.77 2.26
C TYR A 153 -3.17 13.18 1.89
N GLU A 154 -3.59 14.38 2.25
CA GLU A 154 -4.89 14.95 1.85
C GLU A 154 -4.95 15.14 0.32
N ALA A 155 -3.86 15.61 -0.30
CA ALA A 155 -3.77 15.68 -1.75
C ALA A 155 -3.86 14.29 -2.41
N ALA A 156 -3.22 13.27 -1.82
CA ALA A 156 -3.35 11.89 -2.29
C ALA A 156 -4.81 11.40 -2.24
N LEU A 157 -5.52 11.66 -1.14
CA LEU A 157 -6.94 11.32 -1.00
C LEU A 157 -7.88 12.14 -1.89
N ALA A 158 -7.47 13.35 -2.28
CA ALA A 158 -8.22 14.14 -3.25
C ALA A 158 -8.13 13.55 -4.66
N VAL A 159 -7.03 12.86 -4.99
CA VAL A 159 -6.85 12.11 -6.24
C VAL A 159 -7.57 10.77 -6.18
N ASP A 160 -7.31 9.98 -5.12
CA ASP A 160 -7.97 8.69 -4.85
C ASP A 160 -8.53 8.64 -3.42
N PRO A 161 -9.85 8.88 -3.25
CA PRO A 161 -10.50 8.80 -1.94
C PRO A 161 -10.45 7.40 -1.27
N LYS A 162 -10.06 6.36 -2.01
CA LYS A 162 -9.91 4.97 -1.54
C LYS A 162 -8.44 4.58 -1.38
N ASP A 163 -7.52 5.53 -1.26
CA ASP A 163 -6.14 5.21 -0.92
C ASP A 163 -5.99 4.86 0.57
N HIS A 164 -5.86 3.55 0.86
CA HIS A 164 -5.70 3.05 2.23
C HIS A 164 -4.36 3.45 2.87
N LEU A 165 -3.30 3.68 2.08
CA LEU A 165 -1.99 4.08 2.58
C LEU A 165 -2.03 5.53 3.06
N ALA A 166 -2.66 6.42 2.30
CA ALA A 166 -2.85 7.81 2.72
C ALA A 166 -3.70 7.89 4.00
N ALA A 167 -4.81 7.16 4.07
CA ALA A 167 -5.66 7.09 5.27
C ALA A 167 -4.88 6.55 6.49
N ASN A 168 -4.12 5.46 6.31
CA ASN A 168 -3.26 4.89 7.35
C ASN A 168 -2.20 5.89 7.84
N ASN A 169 -1.57 6.63 6.93
CA ASN A 169 -0.49 7.56 7.31
C ASN A 169 -1.02 8.81 8.01
N ILE A 170 -2.23 9.28 7.67
CA ILE A 170 -2.95 10.31 8.42
C ILE A 170 -3.25 9.82 9.84
N ALA A 171 -3.78 8.59 9.98
CA ALA A 171 -4.04 7.99 11.29
C ALA A 171 -2.77 7.93 12.15
N ALA A 172 -1.64 7.52 11.54
CA ALA A 172 -0.34 7.50 12.21
C ALA A 172 0.12 8.89 12.67
N GLN A 173 -0.16 9.96 11.92
CA GLN A 173 0.16 11.33 12.37
C GLN A 173 -0.70 11.73 13.58
N PHE A 174 -2.00 11.44 13.56
CA PHE A 174 -2.88 11.71 14.71
C PHE A 174 -2.46 10.92 15.95
N LEU A 175 -2.03 9.67 15.75
CA LEU A 175 -1.49 8.85 16.84
C LEU A 175 -0.23 9.48 17.44
N GLN A 176 0.71 9.95 16.62
CA GLN A 176 1.92 10.64 17.09
C GLN A 176 1.61 11.94 17.85
N LEU A 177 0.56 12.66 17.43
CA LEU A 177 0.08 13.87 18.11
C LEU A 177 -0.74 13.58 19.37
N GLY A 178 -0.97 12.32 19.73
CA GLY A 178 -1.79 11.94 20.88
C GLY A 178 -3.30 12.16 20.68
N GLN A 179 -3.75 12.42 19.45
CA GLN A 179 -5.16 12.61 19.10
C GLN A 179 -5.81 11.26 18.79
N TRP A 180 -5.94 10.42 19.81
CA TRP A 180 -6.28 9.00 19.66
C TRP A 180 -7.66 8.76 19.03
N ASP A 181 -8.67 9.56 19.35
CA ASP A 181 -10.00 9.41 18.74
C ASP A 181 -9.97 9.64 17.22
N LYS A 182 -9.23 10.66 16.76
CA LYS A 182 -9.05 10.89 15.31
C LYS A 182 -8.20 9.79 14.67
N ALA A 183 -7.19 9.29 15.37
CA ALA A 183 -6.37 8.19 14.87
C ALA A 183 -7.22 6.93 14.68
N GLU A 184 -8.11 6.62 15.64
CA GLU A 184 -9.09 5.53 15.55
C GLU A 184 -9.97 5.66 14.30
N ASP A 185 -10.64 6.80 14.12
CA ASP A 185 -11.51 7.06 12.95
C ASP A 185 -10.78 6.81 11.62
N TRP A 186 -9.52 7.27 11.53
CA TRP A 186 -8.73 7.13 10.30
C TRP A 186 -8.17 5.71 10.10
N PHE A 187 -7.80 5.00 11.17
CA PHE A 187 -7.43 3.58 11.06
C PHE A 187 -8.63 2.73 10.68
N GLU A 188 -9.81 2.97 11.25
CA GLU A 188 -11.06 2.30 10.85
C GLU A 188 -11.37 2.55 9.37
N LYS A 189 -11.20 3.79 8.90
CA LYS A 189 -11.33 4.11 7.48
C LYS A 189 -10.33 3.33 6.62
N ALA A 190 -9.05 3.29 7.00
CA ALA A 190 -8.02 2.54 6.27
C ALA A 190 -8.33 1.04 6.21
N ILE A 191 -8.77 0.46 7.33
CA ILE A 191 -9.19 -0.96 7.44
C ILE A 191 -10.43 -1.22 6.58
N SER A 192 -11.41 -0.30 6.54
CA SER A 192 -12.62 -0.46 5.72
C SER A 192 -12.32 -0.47 4.21
N ILE A 193 -11.30 0.29 3.79
CA ILE A 193 -10.83 0.34 2.41
C ILE A 193 -10.03 -0.93 2.08
N ARG A 194 -9.11 -1.32 2.97
CA ARG A 194 -8.25 -2.48 2.80
C ARG A 194 -8.15 -3.32 4.09
N PRO A 195 -9.04 -4.30 4.27
CA PRO A 195 -9.10 -5.10 5.50
C PRO A 195 -7.89 -5.99 5.74
N ASP A 196 -7.12 -6.34 4.70
CA ASP A 196 -5.96 -7.23 4.77
C ASP A 196 -4.63 -6.49 4.98
N TYR A 197 -4.65 -5.17 5.20
CA TYR A 197 -3.42 -4.39 5.37
C TYR A 197 -2.95 -4.40 6.85
N PRO A 198 -1.84 -5.07 7.19
CA PRO A 198 -1.49 -5.32 8.58
C PRO A 198 -1.08 -4.05 9.36
N ASN A 199 -0.52 -3.04 8.69
CA ASN A 199 -0.08 -1.81 9.37
C ASN A 199 -1.26 -1.02 9.98
N SER A 200 -2.44 -1.03 9.35
CA SER A 200 -3.59 -0.30 9.88
C SER A 200 -4.17 -0.98 11.12
N HIS A 201 -4.20 -2.31 11.13
CA HIS A 201 -4.55 -3.10 12.33
C HIS A 201 -3.54 -2.88 13.46
N HIS A 202 -2.24 -2.86 13.15
CA HIS A 202 -1.20 -2.58 14.14
C HIS A 202 -1.36 -1.17 14.74
N GLY A 203 -1.62 -0.16 13.90
CA GLY A 203 -1.89 1.20 14.35
C GLY A 203 -3.13 1.32 15.23
N ALA A 204 -4.22 0.66 14.84
CA ALA A 204 -5.45 0.57 15.65
C ALA A 204 -5.20 -0.10 17.01
N ALA A 205 -4.38 -1.16 17.03
CA ALA A 205 -4.00 -1.83 18.28
C ALA A 205 -3.24 -0.90 19.24
N ILE A 206 -2.31 -0.07 18.71
CA ILE A 206 -1.62 0.93 19.52
C ILE A 206 -2.61 1.97 20.05
N VAL A 207 -3.54 2.46 19.22
CA VAL A 207 -4.57 3.42 19.64
C VAL A 207 -5.42 2.85 20.78
N ALA A 208 -5.90 1.61 20.63
CA ALA A 208 -6.69 0.93 21.65
C ALA A 208 -5.91 0.75 22.97
N GLU A 209 -4.63 0.36 22.89
CA GLU A 209 -3.76 0.26 24.06
C GLU A 209 -3.60 1.62 24.77
N ARG A 210 -3.39 2.71 24.01
CA ARG A 210 -3.29 4.07 24.57
C ARG A 210 -4.57 4.52 25.25
N LYS A 211 -5.73 4.11 24.73
CA LYS A 211 -7.05 4.35 25.33
C LYS A 211 -7.36 3.41 26.50
N GLY A 212 -6.51 2.41 26.75
CA GLY A 212 -6.71 1.40 27.80
C GLY A 212 -7.73 0.31 27.46
N ASP A 213 -8.18 0.25 26.21
CA ASP A 213 -9.04 -0.81 25.69
C ASP A 213 -8.18 -2.01 25.28
N LEU A 214 -7.87 -2.84 26.28
CA LEU A 214 -7.01 -4.01 26.11
C LEU A 214 -7.64 -5.09 25.23
N ASP A 215 -8.98 -5.20 25.23
CA ASP A 215 -9.72 -6.15 24.41
C ASP A 215 -9.56 -5.83 22.93
N SER A 216 -9.80 -4.57 22.55
CA SER A 216 -9.61 -4.10 21.17
C SER A 216 -8.13 -4.11 20.76
N ALA A 217 -7.22 -3.81 21.68
CA ALA A 217 -5.78 -3.87 21.43
C ALA A 217 -5.32 -5.30 21.08
N LEU A 218 -5.72 -6.30 21.87
CA LEU A 218 -5.42 -7.71 21.62
C LEU A 218 -6.00 -8.18 20.29
N PHE A 219 -7.25 -7.82 19.99
CA PHE A 219 -7.92 -8.19 18.75
C PHE A 219 -7.20 -7.59 17.52
N ALA A 220 -7.01 -6.27 17.49
CA ALA A 220 -6.38 -5.59 16.36
C ALA A 220 -4.91 -6.03 16.16
N ALA A 221 -4.15 -6.27 17.24
CA ALA A 221 -2.80 -6.81 17.12
C ALA A 221 -2.79 -8.22 16.52
N THR A 222 -3.80 -9.05 16.86
CA THR A 222 -3.97 -10.38 16.29
C THR A 222 -4.36 -10.34 14.81
N GLU A 223 -5.20 -9.38 14.38
CA GLU A 223 -5.49 -9.16 12.96
C GLU A 223 -4.24 -8.69 12.19
N ALA A 224 -3.41 -7.83 12.77
CA ALA A 224 -2.14 -7.44 12.18
C ALA A 224 -1.20 -8.64 11.97
N LEU A 225 -1.12 -9.54 12.95
CA LEU A 225 -0.35 -10.79 12.85
C LEU A 225 -0.90 -11.74 11.78
N ARG A 226 -2.23 -11.93 11.74
CA ARG A 226 -2.88 -12.79 10.76
C ARG A 226 -2.61 -12.35 9.34
N ASN A 227 -2.61 -11.03 9.11
CA ASN A 227 -2.40 -10.43 7.81
C ASN A 227 -0.92 -10.19 7.47
N ASN A 228 0.02 -10.58 8.34
CA ASN A 228 1.46 -10.46 8.11
C ASN A 228 2.20 -11.80 8.32
N PRO A 229 2.27 -12.66 7.28
CA PRO A 229 2.98 -13.93 7.41
C PRO A 229 4.51 -13.80 7.39
N LYS A 230 5.06 -12.62 7.11
CA LYS A 230 6.49 -12.44 6.78
C LYS A 230 7.44 -12.41 7.99
N GLN A 231 6.94 -12.58 9.22
CA GLN A 231 7.73 -12.57 10.47
C GLN A 231 8.76 -11.41 10.57
N ASP A 232 8.44 -10.30 9.94
CA ASP A 232 9.29 -9.11 9.87
C ASP A 232 9.19 -8.27 11.16
N GLU A 233 9.69 -7.04 11.11
CA GLU A 233 9.62 -6.12 12.24
C GLU A 233 8.18 -5.84 12.68
N LEU A 234 7.25 -5.66 11.74
CA LEU A 234 5.83 -5.41 12.04
C LEU A 234 5.20 -6.62 12.76
N TYR A 235 5.55 -7.84 12.36
CA TYR A 235 5.12 -9.04 13.06
C TYR A 235 5.63 -9.06 14.51
N ARG A 236 6.93 -8.79 14.72
CA ARG A 236 7.53 -8.77 16.07
C ARG A 236 6.88 -7.71 16.96
N GLN A 237 6.63 -6.52 16.43
CA GLN A 237 5.97 -5.43 17.16
C GLN A 237 4.51 -5.76 17.50
N SER A 238 3.76 -6.31 16.55
CA SER A 238 2.36 -6.72 16.78
C SER A 238 2.27 -7.86 17.78
N LEU A 239 3.21 -8.81 17.75
CA LEU A 239 3.27 -9.91 18.72
C LEU A 239 3.58 -9.41 20.12
N ALA A 240 4.52 -8.47 20.26
CA ALA A 240 4.83 -7.87 21.54
C ALA A 240 3.60 -7.15 22.13
N LEU A 241 2.88 -6.40 21.29
CA LEU A 241 1.66 -5.69 21.68
C LEU A 241 0.54 -6.65 22.10
N ALA A 242 0.28 -7.70 21.31
CA ALA A 242 -0.71 -8.73 21.64
C ALA A 242 -0.39 -9.41 22.98
N ARG A 243 0.87 -9.80 23.20
CA ARG A 243 1.31 -10.41 24.47
C ARG A 243 1.14 -9.46 25.64
N HIS A 244 1.49 -8.18 25.47
CA HIS A 244 1.32 -7.18 26.52
C HIS A 244 -0.16 -7.02 26.91
N ALA A 245 -1.05 -6.84 25.93
CA ALA A 245 -2.48 -6.74 26.17
C ALA A 245 -3.04 -8.01 26.85
N ALA A 246 -2.62 -9.19 26.40
CA ALA A 246 -3.03 -10.47 27.00
C ALA A 246 -2.55 -10.61 28.46
N HIS A 247 -1.31 -10.22 28.77
CA HIS A 247 -0.79 -10.22 30.13
C HIS A 247 -1.60 -9.30 31.05
N GLU A 248 -1.90 -8.08 30.60
CA GLU A 248 -2.72 -7.12 31.35
C GLU A 248 -4.15 -7.64 31.58
N LEU A 249 -4.79 -8.22 30.55
CA LEU A 249 -6.12 -8.82 30.66
C LEU A 249 -6.15 -9.96 31.68
N VAL A 250 -5.16 -10.85 31.64
CA VAL A 250 -5.04 -11.95 32.61
C VAL A 250 -4.76 -11.42 34.01
N GLY A 251 -3.90 -10.41 34.17
CA GLY A 251 -3.62 -9.78 35.46
C GLY A 251 -4.84 -9.08 36.09
N ARG A 252 -5.84 -8.72 35.26
CA ARG A 252 -7.14 -8.16 35.69
C ARG A 252 -8.23 -9.22 35.84
N ASP A 253 -7.89 -10.51 35.79
CA ASP A 253 -8.84 -11.65 35.80
C ASP A 253 -9.85 -11.64 34.64
N LEU A 254 -9.55 -10.96 33.53
CA LEU A 254 -10.43 -10.83 32.37
C LEU A 254 -10.20 -11.89 31.28
N GLY A 255 -9.16 -12.73 31.37
CA GLY A 255 -8.83 -13.71 30.33
C GLY A 255 -9.98 -14.67 29.99
N ARG A 256 -10.76 -15.12 31.00
CA ARG A 256 -11.95 -15.95 30.76
C ARG A 256 -13.07 -15.19 30.04
N THR A 257 -13.20 -13.90 30.29
CA THR A 257 -14.17 -13.03 29.61
C THR A 257 -13.86 -12.93 28.13
N VAL A 258 -12.58 -12.76 27.78
CA VAL A 258 -12.11 -12.72 26.38
C VAL A 258 -12.44 -14.03 25.67
N VAL A 259 -12.06 -15.18 26.26
CA VAL A 259 -12.33 -16.50 25.65
C VAL A 259 -13.84 -16.74 25.47
N ARG A 260 -14.66 -16.34 26.45
CA ARG A 260 -16.12 -16.44 26.36
C ARG A 260 -16.66 -15.60 25.20
N ARG A 261 -16.22 -14.34 25.09
CA ARG A 261 -16.64 -13.44 24.00
C ARG A 261 -16.26 -14.00 22.63
N LEU A 262 -15.01 -14.43 22.43
CA LEU A 262 -14.57 -15.03 21.17
C LEU A 262 -15.36 -16.31 20.83
N SER A 263 -15.69 -17.11 21.84
CA SER A 263 -16.54 -18.30 21.67
C SER A 263 -17.98 -17.93 21.26
N GLU A 264 -18.53 -16.85 21.81
CA GLU A 264 -19.85 -16.32 21.45
C GLU A 264 -19.85 -15.76 20.02
N GLU A 265 -18.83 -15.01 19.62
CA GLU A 265 -18.67 -14.47 18.26
C GLU A 265 -18.55 -15.60 17.22
N LEU A 266 -17.74 -16.64 17.51
CA LEU A 266 -17.63 -17.82 16.65
C LEU A 266 -18.95 -18.59 16.58
N HIS A 267 -19.66 -18.72 17.70
CA HIS A 267 -20.98 -19.35 17.73
C HIS A 267 -21.99 -18.58 16.86
N GLN A 268 -22.05 -17.25 17.00
CA GLN A 268 -22.97 -16.41 16.25
C GLN A 268 -22.67 -16.44 14.74
N SER A 269 -21.40 -16.39 14.35
CA SER A 269 -21.00 -16.39 12.94
C SER A 269 -21.17 -17.75 12.26
N SER A 270 -20.95 -18.85 12.97
CA SER A 270 -21.03 -20.20 12.39
C SER A 270 -22.38 -20.91 12.62
N GLY A 271 -23.19 -20.43 13.56
CA GLY A 271 -24.41 -21.10 14.03
C GLY A 271 -24.15 -22.40 14.82
N ARG A 272 -22.88 -22.71 15.17
CA ARG A 272 -22.50 -23.95 15.85
C ARG A 272 -21.95 -23.68 17.24
N PRO A 273 -22.25 -24.52 18.25
CA PRO A 273 -21.75 -24.32 19.60
C PRO A 273 -20.22 -24.46 19.66
N VAL A 274 -19.60 -23.79 20.63
CA VAL A 274 -18.16 -23.89 20.92
C VAL A 274 -17.99 -24.57 22.27
N ARG A 275 -17.15 -25.61 22.34
CA ARG A 275 -16.86 -26.36 23.56
C ARG A 275 -15.37 -26.36 23.86
N SER A 276 -15.01 -26.06 25.11
CA SER A 276 -13.62 -26.14 25.57
C SER A 276 -13.33 -27.51 26.18
N VAL A 277 -12.18 -28.10 25.82
CA VAL A 277 -11.76 -29.44 26.27
C VAL A 277 -10.31 -29.39 26.72
N ALA A 278 -10.05 -29.83 27.95
CA ALA A 278 -8.69 -30.03 28.43
C ALA A 278 -8.02 -31.18 27.66
N ASP A 279 -6.84 -30.94 27.10
CA ASP A 279 -6.09 -31.92 26.31
C ASP A 279 -4.58 -31.65 26.43
N ASP A 280 -3.88 -32.46 27.23
CA ASP A 280 -2.43 -32.32 27.44
C ASP A 280 -1.60 -32.84 26.25
N SER A 281 -2.22 -33.48 25.26
CA SER A 281 -1.52 -34.10 24.11
C SER A 281 -1.24 -33.16 22.95
N ILE A 282 -1.91 -32.00 22.87
CA ILE A 282 -1.70 -31.03 21.78
C ILE A 282 -0.27 -30.46 21.85
N PRO A 283 0.34 -29.96 20.76
CA PRO A 283 1.71 -29.43 20.82
C PRO A 283 1.77 -27.97 21.32
N THR A 284 0.66 -27.24 21.24
CA THR A 284 0.55 -25.81 21.58
C THR A 284 -0.21 -25.59 22.89
N ALA A 285 -0.31 -24.35 23.35
CA ALA A 285 -1.10 -23.99 24.54
C ALA A 285 -2.59 -24.25 24.32
N ALA A 286 -3.10 -23.87 23.15
CA ALA A 286 -4.46 -24.14 22.72
C ALA A 286 -4.51 -24.46 21.22
N ARG A 287 -5.60 -25.10 20.79
CA ARG A 287 -5.91 -25.40 19.39
C ARG A 287 -7.41 -25.29 19.17
N LEU A 288 -7.81 -24.47 18.20
CA LEU A 288 -9.18 -24.45 17.70
C LEU A 288 -9.34 -25.53 16.62
N GLU A 289 -10.36 -26.37 16.79
CA GLU A 289 -10.80 -27.35 15.80
C GLU A 289 -12.17 -26.94 15.26
N VAL A 290 -12.18 -26.48 14.01
CA VAL A 290 -13.36 -25.92 13.34
C VAL A 290 -14.34 -27.02 12.93
N ALA A 291 -15.59 -26.91 13.36
CA ALA A 291 -16.62 -27.94 13.23
C ALA A 291 -16.81 -28.44 11.78
N GLU A 292 -16.75 -27.54 10.81
CA GLU A 292 -16.89 -27.80 9.38
C GLU A 292 -15.76 -28.69 8.86
N VAL A 293 -14.52 -28.41 9.28
CA VAL A 293 -13.31 -29.15 8.87
C VAL A 293 -13.34 -30.58 9.43
N TYR A 294 -13.87 -30.75 10.64
CA TYR A 294 -13.94 -32.03 11.35
C TYR A 294 -15.28 -32.76 11.15
N HIS A 295 -16.18 -32.23 10.31
CA HIS A 295 -17.50 -32.81 10.02
C HIS A 295 -18.33 -33.17 11.26
N ARG A 296 -18.39 -32.27 12.25
CA ARG A 296 -19.07 -32.49 13.55
C ARG A 296 -19.97 -31.31 13.96
N PRO A 297 -20.86 -31.43 14.97
CA PRO A 297 -21.82 -30.38 15.27
C PRO A 297 -21.22 -29.18 16.03
N ASP A 298 -20.13 -29.35 16.79
CA ASP A 298 -19.51 -28.34 17.64
C ASP A 298 -18.09 -27.95 17.22
N HIS A 299 -17.71 -26.68 17.41
CA HIS A 299 -16.31 -26.28 17.44
C HIS A 299 -15.69 -26.76 18.76
N VAL A 300 -14.42 -27.17 18.74
CA VAL A 300 -13.72 -27.57 19.96
C VAL A 300 -12.47 -26.73 20.14
N VAL A 301 -12.38 -26.04 21.27
CA VAL A 301 -11.15 -25.39 21.74
C VAL A 301 -10.46 -26.36 22.67
N ARG A 302 -9.43 -27.04 22.17
CA ARG A 302 -8.56 -27.86 23.01
C ARG A 302 -7.54 -26.96 23.70
N TYR A 303 -7.35 -27.12 25.00
CA TYR A 303 -6.38 -26.32 25.74
C TYR A 303 -5.61 -27.19 26.75
N LYS A 304 -4.36 -26.80 27.02
CA LYS A 304 -3.52 -27.44 28.04
C LYS A 304 -3.71 -26.76 29.39
N PRO A 305 -4.30 -27.42 30.40
CA PRO A 305 -4.54 -26.78 31.71
C PRO A 305 -3.27 -26.30 32.42
N GLY A 306 -2.11 -26.92 32.14
CA GLY A 306 -0.83 -26.55 32.76
C GLY A 306 -0.10 -25.36 32.10
N TYR A 307 -0.62 -24.80 31.01
CA TYR A 307 0.00 -23.64 30.36
C TYR A 307 -0.44 -22.33 31.02
N PRO A 308 0.41 -21.28 31.01
CA PRO A 308 0.00 -19.95 31.45
C PRO A 308 -1.22 -19.45 30.68
N CYS A 309 -2.19 -18.84 31.37
CA CYS A 309 -3.43 -18.33 30.77
C CYS A 309 -3.18 -17.38 29.58
N VAL A 310 -2.12 -16.57 29.68
CA VAL A 310 -1.70 -15.64 28.60
C VAL A 310 -1.36 -16.36 27.29
N GLU A 311 -0.84 -17.58 27.35
CA GLU A 311 -0.48 -18.35 26.14
C GLU A 311 -1.72 -19.00 25.48
N HIS A 312 -2.88 -18.97 26.14
CA HIS A 312 -4.15 -19.39 25.56
C HIS A 312 -4.90 -18.26 24.81
N LEU A 313 -4.56 -17.00 25.11
CA LEU A 313 -5.07 -15.82 24.41
C LEU A 313 -4.22 -15.53 23.18
#